data_AF-A0A672QQ25-F1
#
_entry.id   AF-A0A672QQ25-F1
#
_cell.length_a   1.000
_cell.length_b   1.000
_cell.length_c   1.000
_cell.angle_alpha   90.00
_cell.angle_beta   90.00
_cell.angle_gamma   90.00
#
_symmetry.space_group_name_H-M   'P 1'
#
loop_
_entity.id
_entity.type
_entity.pdbx_description
1 polymer ?
#
loop_
_entity_poly.entity_id
_entity_poly.type
_entity_poly.pdbx_seq_one_letter_code
_entity_poly.pdbx_strand_id
1 'polypeptide(L)'
;MRRTRSCRGKSVADSSSEASEAKTEEVVKMVIMKGKAPVDPECKAKIGKAHVYSEGADVYDVMLNQTNLQFNNNKYYLIQLLQDDNGKTYSIWMRWGRVGKVGQNSLVNCGGNLAQAKDSFKKKFFDKTKNEWEHRANFEKVAGKYDMVFVDYSTEDKEKDKAVVSSPPEIKPCQLNSKVQSLLELICDLKAMEECVLEMKFDTKKAPLGKLTTEQIRAGYASLKRIEECLKKKKSNKELLDACNQFYTRIPHDFGLRTPPIIRTEDELKEKIVLLEALSDIQIAVKMVQSSIQNDEHPLDRQYQSLQCRLQPLDSNNNEYKVVEKYLQSTHAPTHSDYTMTILDIFAVEKEGEKDNFCSEMENKMLLWHGSRLLNWVGILSQGLRVAPPEAPVTGYMFGKGIYFADMSSKSANYCFANQKNNQGLLLLSEVALGNSNELLDADYSADQLPSGKHSTKGLGQTAPDPNNYVALDGVTVPMGPSVKTGVGQKGGYTLLYNEYIVYNPAQIQMKYLLRVQFNFSSLW
;
A
#
# COMPACT_ATOMS: atom_id res chain seq x y z
N MET A 1 -49.45 -1.80 -72.95
CA MET A 1 -49.23 -3.25 -72.74
C MET A 1 -47.94 -3.41 -71.92
N ARG A 2 -47.92 -4.33 -70.95
CA ARG A 2 -46.90 -4.55 -69.90
C ARG A 2 -47.07 -3.69 -68.63
N ARG A 3 -47.38 -4.43 -67.56
CA ARG A 3 -47.87 -4.01 -66.24
C ARG A 3 -46.71 -3.57 -65.35
N THR A 4 -46.82 -2.37 -64.79
CA THR A 4 -46.18 -1.95 -63.54
C THR A 4 -47.07 -2.37 -62.37
N ARG A 5 -46.49 -2.99 -61.33
CA ARG A 5 -47.16 -3.17 -60.04
C ARG A 5 -46.23 -2.71 -58.92
N SER A 6 -46.69 -1.65 -58.26
CA SER A 6 -46.33 -1.17 -56.93
C SER A 6 -46.36 -2.30 -55.89
N CYS A 7 -45.40 -2.29 -54.96
CA CYS A 7 -45.47 -3.04 -53.71
C CYS A 7 -45.23 -2.09 -52.53
N ARG A 8 -46.31 -1.95 -51.72
CA ARG A 8 -46.35 -1.38 -50.37
C ARG A 8 -45.63 -2.31 -49.39
N GLY A 9 -45.07 -1.69 -48.35
CA GLY A 9 -44.20 -2.33 -47.37
C GLY A 9 -44.86 -3.30 -46.39
N LYS A 10 -43.98 -3.97 -45.66
CA LYS A 10 -44.25 -4.66 -44.40
C LYS A 10 -43.08 -4.41 -43.45
N SER A 11 -43.44 -4.01 -42.24
CA SER A 11 -42.62 -3.91 -41.04
C SER A 11 -41.96 -5.26 -40.71
N VAL A 12 -40.67 -5.22 -40.38
CA VAL A 12 -39.93 -6.35 -39.81
C VAL A 12 -39.67 -6.00 -38.36
N ALA A 13 -40.22 -6.83 -37.46
CA ALA A 13 -39.91 -6.82 -36.04
C ALA A 13 -38.50 -7.37 -35.83
N ASP A 14 -37.67 -6.60 -35.15
CA ASP A 14 -36.36 -7.01 -34.67
C ASP A 14 -36.52 -7.94 -33.47
N SER A 15 -35.98 -9.15 -33.56
CA SER A 15 -35.88 -10.10 -32.46
C SER A 15 -34.43 -10.19 -32.00
N SER A 16 -34.07 -9.34 -31.05
CA SER A 16 -32.81 -9.44 -30.30
C SER A 16 -32.90 -10.61 -29.32
N SER A 17 -32.12 -11.67 -29.57
CA SER A 17 -31.92 -12.75 -28.62
C SER A 17 -30.99 -12.28 -27.50
N GLU A 18 -31.54 -12.20 -26.28
CA GLU A 18 -30.80 -11.94 -25.05
C GLU A 18 -29.87 -13.13 -24.75
N ALA A 19 -28.57 -12.96 -25.00
CA ALA A 19 -27.55 -13.81 -24.42
C ALA A 19 -27.39 -13.41 -22.95
N SER A 20 -27.83 -14.28 -22.04
CA SER A 20 -27.62 -14.14 -20.61
C SER A 20 -26.13 -14.30 -20.29
N GLU A 21 -25.45 -13.17 -20.09
CA GLU A 21 -24.13 -13.14 -19.47
C GLU A 21 -24.25 -13.61 -18.01
N ALA A 22 -23.90 -14.88 -17.78
CA ALA A 22 -23.68 -15.40 -16.45
C ALA A 22 -22.51 -14.63 -15.81
N LYS A 23 -22.84 -13.69 -14.92
CA LYS A 23 -21.89 -13.01 -14.05
C LYS A 23 -21.22 -14.05 -13.16
N THR A 24 -19.95 -14.33 -13.42
CA THR A 24 -19.09 -15.10 -12.53
C THR A 24 -18.80 -14.25 -11.31
N GLU A 25 -19.47 -14.52 -10.18
CA GLU A 25 -19.07 -14.01 -8.88
C GLU A 25 -17.71 -14.64 -8.51
N GLU A 26 -16.62 -13.92 -8.77
CA GLU A 26 -15.32 -14.24 -8.15
C GLU A 26 -15.38 -13.78 -6.68
N VAL A 27 -15.96 -14.67 -5.86
CA VAL A 27 -15.80 -14.65 -4.41
C VAL A 27 -14.31 -14.75 -4.10
N VAL A 28 -13.82 -13.81 -3.28
CA VAL A 28 -12.49 -13.84 -2.64
C VAL A 28 -12.21 -15.27 -2.22
N LYS A 29 -11.26 -15.93 -2.90
CA LYS A 29 -10.81 -17.26 -2.50
C LYS A 29 -10.12 -17.11 -1.16
N MET A 30 -10.89 -17.24 -0.07
CA MET A 30 -10.35 -17.61 1.22
C MET A 30 -9.61 -18.92 0.99
N VAL A 31 -8.29 -18.84 0.97
CA VAL A 31 -7.43 -19.99 0.78
C VAL A 31 -7.69 -20.91 1.96
N ILE A 32 -8.12 -22.15 1.69
CA ILE A 32 -8.36 -23.13 2.75
C ILE A 32 -7.02 -23.41 3.43
N MET A 33 -6.81 -22.82 4.60
CA MET A 33 -5.63 -23.04 5.43
C MET A 33 -5.81 -24.35 6.19
N LYS A 34 -4.86 -25.27 6.02
CA LYS A 34 -4.68 -26.44 6.88
C LYS A 34 -3.18 -26.49 7.20
N GLY A 35 -2.80 -26.28 8.46
CA GLY A 35 -1.40 -26.11 8.89
C GLY A 35 -0.89 -24.67 8.76
N LYS A 36 0.43 -24.46 8.92
CA LYS A 36 1.03 -23.11 8.95
C LYS A 36 1.01 -22.38 7.60
N ALA A 37 1.07 -23.11 6.50
CA ALA A 37 1.00 -22.56 5.15
C ALA A 37 -0.13 -23.24 4.37
N PRO A 38 -0.83 -22.48 3.50
CA PRO A 38 -1.89 -23.06 2.70
C PRO A 38 -1.33 -23.95 1.61
N VAL A 39 -2.03 -25.05 1.34
CA VAL A 39 -1.77 -25.86 0.14
C VAL A 39 -2.09 -25.03 -1.10
N ASP A 40 -1.20 -25.05 -2.08
CA ASP A 40 -1.42 -24.36 -3.36
C ASP A 40 -2.75 -24.79 -3.99
N PRO A 41 -3.68 -23.84 -4.26
CA PRO A 41 -5.00 -24.18 -4.81
C PRO A 41 -4.96 -24.91 -6.15
N GLU A 42 -3.86 -24.79 -6.89
CA GLU A 42 -3.64 -25.52 -8.14
C GLU A 42 -3.36 -27.02 -7.94
N CYS A 43 -3.03 -27.46 -6.71
CA CYS A 43 -2.87 -28.87 -6.38
C CYS A 43 -4.24 -29.54 -6.11
N LYS A 44 -5.09 -29.60 -7.13
CA LYS A 44 -6.48 -30.12 -7.05
C LYS A 44 -6.58 -31.52 -6.41
N ALA A 45 -5.54 -32.33 -6.54
CA ALA A 45 -5.50 -33.69 -5.98
C ALA A 45 -5.36 -33.71 -4.44
N LYS A 46 -4.74 -32.69 -3.85
CA LYS A 46 -4.38 -32.62 -2.42
C LYS A 46 -5.11 -31.51 -1.66
N ILE A 47 -5.71 -30.55 -2.36
CA ILE A 47 -6.51 -29.49 -1.74
C ILE A 47 -7.61 -30.10 -0.85
N GLY A 48 -7.69 -29.63 0.40
CA GLY A 48 -8.64 -30.15 1.40
C GLY A 48 -8.36 -31.57 1.92
N LYS A 49 -7.34 -32.26 1.43
CA LYS A 49 -6.98 -33.64 1.83
C LYS A 49 -5.57 -33.77 2.44
N ALA A 50 -4.80 -32.70 2.36
CA ALA A 50 -3.43 -32.61 2.84
C ALA A 50 -3.18 -31.21 3.43
N HIS A 51 -2.08 -31.08 4.14
CA HIS A 51 -1.54 -29.83 4.65
C HIS A 51 -0.07 -29.68 4.26
N VAL A 52 0.43 -28.44 4.27
CA VAL A 52 1.86 -28.19 4.10
C VAL A 52 2.60 -28.66 5.36
N TYR A 53 3.64 -29.46 5.16
CA TYR A 53 4.43 -30.02 6.24
C TYR A 53 5.27 -28.95 6.95
N SER A 54 5.39 -29.09 8.27
CA SER A 54 6.22 -28.22 9.09
C SER A 54 6.86 -28.97 10.27
N GLU A 55 8.05 -28.54 10.69
CA GLU A 55 8.76 -29.03 11.88
C GLU A 55 8.96 -27.89 12.88
N GLY A 56 8.12 -27.85 13.91
CA GLY A 56 8.09 -26.69 14.80
C GLY A 56 7.74 -25.44 14.01
N ALA A 57 8.65 -24.47 13.93
CA ALA A 57 8.50 -23.25 13.13
C ALA A 57 8.99 -23.40 11.67
N ASP A 58 9.68 -24.50 11.33
CA ASP A 58 10.23 -24.70 9.99
C ASP A 58 9.15 -25.22 9.02
N VAL A 59 8.62 -24.34 8.18
CA VAL A 59 7.61 -24.67 7.16
C VAL A 59 8.27 -25.03 5.84
N TYR A 60 7.97 -26.21 5.30
CA TYR A 60 8.50 -26.69 4.01
C TYR A 60 7.68 -26.16 2.83
N ASP A 61 7.64 -24.83 2.73
CA ASP A 61 7.06 -24.05 1.64
C ASP A 61 8.07 -23.00 1.18
N VAL A 62 8.22 -22.84 -0.13
CA VAL A 62 9.05 -21.76 -0.67
C VAL A 62 8.57 -21.28 -2.02
N MET A 63 8.43 -19.96 -2.14
CA MET A 63 8.26 -19.25 -3.40
C MET A 63 9.60 -18.67 -3.85
N LEU A 64 10.00 -19.00 -5.08
CA LEU A 64 11.20 -18.51 -5.71
C LEU A 64 10.85 -17.62 -6.91
N ASN A 65 11.61 -16.56 -7.12
CA ASN A 65 11.42 -15.65 -8.25
C ASN A 65 12.74 -15.40 -9.00
N GLN A 66 12.65 -15.16 -10.31
CA GLN A 66 13.80 -14.84 -11.15
C GLN A 66 13.39 -13.93 -12.30
N THR A 67 14.00 -12.75 -12.32
CA THR A 67 13.82 -11.80 -13.42
C THR A 67 15.14 -11.52 -14.14
N ASN A 68 15.08 -11.60 -15.47
CA ASN A 68 16.14 -11.19 -16.39
C ASN A 68 15.51 -10.52 -17.62
N LEU A 69 15.59 -9.19 -17.64
CA LEU A 69 15.03 -8.32 -18.67
C LEU A 69 15.66 -8.56 -20.04
N GLN A 70 16.96 -8.88 -20.10
CA GLN A 70 17.70 -9.07 -21.36
C GLN A 70 17.10 -10.21 -22.20
N PHE A 71 16.59 -11.25 -21.53
CA PHE A 71 16.03 -12.43 -22.17
C PHE A 71 14.52 -12.57 -21.94
N ASN A 72 13.84 -11.50 -21.49
CA ASN A 72 12.42 -11.49 -21.13
C ASN A 72 12.01 -12.68 -20.22
N ASN A 73 12.88 -13.01 -19.26
CA ASN A 73 12.59 -14.01 -18.24
C ASN A 73 12.00 -13.29 -17.03
N ASN A 74 10.78 -13.64 -16.65
CA ASN A 74 10.14 -13.24 -15.41
C ASN A 74 9.41 -14.47 -14.89
N LYS A 75 10.08 -15.28 -14.07
CA LYS A 75 9.71 -16.67 -13.78
C LYS A 75 9.60 -16.89 -12.28
N TYR A 76 8.60 -17.68 -11.88
CA TYR A 76 8.47 -18.17 -10.51
C TYR A 76 8.70 -19.68 -10.43
N TYR A 77 9.03 -20.16 -9.24
CA TYR A 77 9.08 -21.58 -8.88
C TYR A 77 8.60 -21.77 -7.44
N LEU A 78 7.46 -22.42 -7.27
CA LEU A 78 6.90 -22.83 -5.96
C LEU A 78 7.30 -24.28 -5.67
N ILE A 79 7.68 -24.56 -4.43
CA ILE A 79 7.93 -25.90 -3.91
C ILE A 79 7.19 -26.05 -2.57
N GLN A 80 6.36 -27.08 -2.43
CA GLN A 80 5.70 -27.43 -1.18
C GLN A 80 5.93 -28.91 -0.84
N LEU A 81 6.26 -29.21 0.41
CA LEU A 81 6.17 -30.57 0.94
C LEU A 81 4.78 -30.73 1.58
N LEU A 82 3.98 -31.64 1.05
CA LEU A 82 2.62 -31.90 1.50
C LEU A 82 2.57 -33.21 2.29
N GLN A 83 1.79 -33.24 3.36
CA GLN A 83 1.44 -34.45 4.10
C GLN A 83 -0.08 -34.64 4.05
N ASP A 84 -0.52 -35.85 3.71
CA ASP A 84 -1.95 -36.19 3.71
C ASP A 84 -2.53 -36.17 5.13
N ASP A 85 -3.78 -35.72 5.25
CA ASP A 85 -4.43 -35.61 6.57
C ASP A 85 -4.75 -36.99 7.16
N ASN A 86 -5.11 -37.94 6.28
CA ASN A 86 -5.58 -39.27 6.66
C ASN A 86 -4.45 -40.32 6.73
N GLY A 87 -3.17 -39.92 6.69
CA GLY A 87 -2.05 -40.85 6.78
C GLY A 87 -0.69 -40.18 6.67
N LYS A 88 0.38 -40.90 7.04
CA LYS A 88 1.76 -40.40 6.93
C LYS A 88 2.30 -40.52 5.51
N THR A 89 1.53 -40.09 4.51
CA THR A 89 1.93 -40.09 3.10
C THR A 89 2.37 -38.69 2.71
N TYR A 90 3.57 -38.57 2.16
CA TYR A 90 4.18 -37.31 1.79
C TYR A 90 4.23 -37.14 0.28
N SER A 91 4.11 -35.91 -0.21
CA SER A 91 4.23 -35.58 -1.63
C SER A 91 4.95 -34.25 -1.80
N ILE A 92 5.78 -34.13 -2.83
CA ILE A 92 6.38 -32.85 -3.22
C ILE A 92 5.55 -32.25 -4.35
N TRP A 93 4.97 -31.10 -4.08
CA TRP A 93 4.29 -30.29 -5.08
C TRP A 93 5.24 -29.21 -5.59
N MET A 94 5.35 -29.10 -6.91
CA MET A 94 6.16 -28.08 -7.57
C MET A 94 5.31 -27.40 -8.63
N ARG A 95 5.39 -26.06 -8.72
CA ARG A 95 4.72 -25.30 -9.78
C ARG A 95 5.61 -24.17 -10.27
N TRP A 96 5.76 -24.04 -11.59
CA TRP A 96 6.68 -23.06 -12.17
C TRP A 96 6.16 -22.52 -13.49
N GLY A 97 6.54 -21.29 -13.81
CA GLY A 97 6.12 -20.67 -15.04
C GLY A 97 6.44 -19.18 -15.06
N ARG A 98 5.78 -18.46 -15.94
CA ARG A 98 5.86 -17.00 -16.02
C ARG A 98 5.02 -16.36 -14.90
N VAL A 99 5.55 -15.34 -14.23
CA VAL A 99 4.82 -14.54 -13.22
C VAL A 99 3.51 -14.01 -13.83
N GLY A 100 2.42 -14.00 -13.06
CA GLY A 100 1.07 -13.68 -13.55
C GLY A 100 0.30 -14.79 -14.29
N LYS A 101 0.96 -15.90 -14.69
CA LYS A 101 0.32 -17.00 -15.43
C LYS A 101 0.31 -18.31 -14.65
N VAL A 102 -0.74 -19.11 -14.87
CA VAL A 102 -0.78 -20.50 -14.39
C VAL A 102 0.29 -21.28 -15.16
N GLY A 103 1.27 -21.78 -14.41
CA GLY A 103 2.45 -22.44 -14.95
C GLY A 103 2.28 -23.96 -15.09
N GLN A 104 3.37 -24.64 -15.42
CA GLN A 104 3.45 -26.09 -15.32
C GLN A 104 3.55 -26.52 -13.86
N ASN A 105 3.11 -27.75 -13.56
CA ASN A 105 3.19 -28.29 -12.22
C ASN A 105 3.62 -29.77 -12.24
N SER A 106 4.01 -30.26 -11.07
CA SER A 106 4.36 -31.65 -10.83
C SER A 106 4.03 -32.01 -9.38
N LEU A 107 3.33 -33.14 -9.20
CA LEU A 107 3.09 -33.75 -7.90
C LEU A 107 3.84 -35.08 -7.85
N VAL A 108 4.85 -35.17 -6.99
CA VAL A 108 5.66 -36.38 -6.80
C VAL A 108 5.27 -37.03 -5.48
N ASN A 109 4.72 -38.24 -5.53
CA ASN A 109 4.40 -39.01 -4.32
C ASN A 109 5.65 -39.67 -3.75
N CYS A 110 5.92 -39.48 -2.47
CA CYS A 110 7.06 -40.03 -1.74
C CYS A 110 6.66 -41.17 -0.78
N GLY A 111 5.39 -41.56 -0.76
CA GLY A 111 4.87 -42.60 0.13
C GLY A 111 5.07 -42.24 1.60
N GLY A 112 5.37 -43.25 2.43
CA GLY A 112 5.57 -43.10 3.87
C GLY A 112 6.91 -42.49 4.31
N ASN A 113 7.83 -42.23 3.37
CA ASN A 113 9.21 -41.87 3.69
C ASN A 113 9.41 -40.35 3.74
N LEU A 114 9.25 -39.78 4.94
CA LEU A 114 9.46 -38.35 5.18
C LEU A 114 10.89 -37.90 4.87
N ALA A 115 11.90 -38.69 5.21
CA ALA A 115 13.30 -38.32 4.99
C ALA A 115 13.58 -38.13 3.50
N GLN A 116 13.13 -39.08 2.67
CA GLN A 116 13.26 -38.98 1.21
C GLN A 116 12.48 -37.79 0.62
N ALA A 117 11.29 -37.48 1.17
CA ALA A 117 10.52 -36.31 0.75
C ALA A 117 11.29 -35.01 1.04
N LYS A 118 11.83 -34.87 2.26
CA LYS A 118 12.67 -33.73 2.64
C LYS A 118 13.91 -33.61 1.77
N ASP A 119 14.63 -34.70 1.52
CA ASP A 119 15.83 -34.67 0.68
C ASP A 119 15.50 -34.24 -0.75
N SER A 120 14.36 -34.71 -1.29
CA SER A 120 13.87 -34.30 -2.61
C SER A 120 13.53 -32.81 -2.66
N PHE A 121 12.89 -32.29 -1.61
CA PHE A 121 12.60 -30.86 -1.45
C PHE A 121 13.89 -30.04 -1.41
N LYS A 122 14.81 -30.38 -0.50
CA LYS A 122 16.09 -29.68 -0.27
C LYS A 122 16.97 -29.70 -1.52
N LYS A 123 17.06 -30.85 -2.19
CA LYS A 123 17.77 -31.00 -3.47
C LYS A 123 17.19 -30.08 -4.53
N LYS A 124 15.85 -30.02 -4.66
CA LYS A 124 15.20 -29.14 -5.63
C LYS A 124 15.47 -27.67 -5.30
N PHE A 125 15.38 -27.29 -4.04
CA PHE A 125 15.72 -25.94 -3.58
C PHE A 125 17.17 -25.59 -3.98
N PHE A 126 18.14 -26.40 -3.57
CA PHE A 126 19.56 -26.20 -3.89
C PHE A 126 19.84 -26.13 -5.41
N ASP A 127 19.20 -26.97 -6.22
CA ASP A 127 19.36 -26.93 -7.69
C ASP A 127 18.97 -25.57 -8.29
N LYS A 128 17.90 -24.97 -7.73
CA LYS A 128 17.30 -23.72 -8.20
C LYS A 128 17.96 -22.47 -7.62
N THR A 129 18.45 -22.53 -6.40
CA THR A 129 18.97 -21.36 -5.65
C THR A 129 20.48 -21.40 -5.41
N LYS A 130 21.09 -22.59 -5.42
CA LYS A 130 22.48 -22.84 -4.97
C LYS A 130 22.73 -22.50 -3.50
N ASN A 131 21.67 -22.49 -2.70
CA ASN A 131 21.71 -22.34 -1.25
C ASN A 131 21.19 -23.62 -0.58
N GLU A 132 21.72 -23.94 0.59
CA GLU A 132 21.22 -25.05 1.41
C GLU A 132 19.94 -24.63 2.14
N TRP A 133 18.97 -25.55 2.27
CA TRP A 133 17.67 -25.24 2.87
C TRP A 133 17.79 -24.91 4.36
N GLU A 134 18.66 -25.61 5.06
CA GLU A 134 18.94 -25.47 6.49
C GLU A 134 19.56 -24.10 6.82
N HIS A 135 20.29 -23.51 5.86
CA HIS A 135 20.97 -22.22 6.02
C HIS A 135 20.27 -21.07 5.31
N ARG A 136 19.01 -21.26 4.89
CA ARG A 136 18.22 -20.26 4.15
C ARG A 136 17.97 -18.95 4.91
N ALA A 137 18.17 -18.91 6.23
CA ALA A 137 18.14 -17.65 6.99
C ALA A 137 19.23 -16.67 6.52
N ASN A 138 20.36 -17.20 6.03
CA ASN A 138 21.47 -16.44 5.45
C ASN A 138 21.50 -16.60 3.92
N PHE A 139 20.33 -16.57 3.27
CA PHE A 139 20.23 -16.78 1.83
C PHE A 139 21.05 -15.77 1.04
N GLU A 140 21.90 -16.25 0.13
CA GLU A 140 22.68 -15.41 -0.78
C GLU A 140 22.26 -15.60 -2.23
N LYS A 141 21.86 -14.50 -2.88
CA LYS A 141 21.42 -14.55 -4.26
C LYS A 141 22.57 -14.85 -5.21
N VAL A 142 22.55 -16.02 -5.86
CA VAL A 142 23.51 -16.41 -6.91
C VAL A 142 23.08 -15.92 -8.29
N ALA A 143 24.01 -15.35 -9.06
CA ALA A 143 23.76 -14.87 -10.43
C ALA A 143 23.20 -16.00 -11.33
N GLY A 144 22.20 -15.68 -12.15
CA GLY A 144 21.56 -16.66 -13.05
C GLY A 144 20.69 -17.73 -12.36
N LYS A 145 20.58 -17.72 -11.03
CA LYS A 145 19.70 -18.60 -10.24
C LYS A 145 18.46 -17.88 -9.73
N TYR A 146 17.52 -18.61 -9.14
CA TYR A 146 16.34 -18.01 -8.52
C TYR A 146 16.71 -17.33 -7.20
N ASP A 147 15.94 -16.31 -6.84
CA ASP A 147 15.94 -15.66 -5.53
C ASP A 147 14.80 -16.20 -4.69
N MET A 148 14.93 -16.11 -3.38
CA MET A 148 13.87 -16.49 -2.44
C MET A 148 12.98 -15.28 -2.16
N VAL A 149 11.66 -15.48 -2.27
CA VAL A 149 10.67 -14.51 -1.80
C VAL A 149 10.32 -14.92 -0.37
N PHE A 150 10.68 -14.09 0.61
CA PHE A 150 10.34 -14.36 2.00
C PHE A 150 8.84 -14.13 2.21
N VAL A 151 8.15 -15.20 2.61
CA VAL A 151 6.72 -15.21 2.86
C VAL A 151 6.51 -15.58 4.33
N ASP A 152 5.86 -14.69 5.09
CA ASP A 152 5.55 -14.97 6.49
C ASP A 152 4.28 -15.82 6.60
N TYR A 153 4.41 -16.97 7.23
CA TYR A 153 3.33 -17.90 7.56
C TYR A 153 3.12 -18.01 9.08
N SER A 154 3.83 -17.22 9.88
CA SER A 154 3.87 -17.35 11.35
C SER A 154 2.61 -16.87 12.08
N THR A 155 1.62 -16.29 11.36
CA THR A 155 0.46 -15.67 12.00
C THR A 155 -0.70 -16.61 12.37
N GLU A 156 -0.62 -17.92 12.13
CA GLU A 156 -1.78 -18.82 12.30
C GLU A 156 -1.54 -20.09 13.14
N ASP A 157 -0.69 -20.02 14.17
CA ASP A 157 -0.38 -21.16 15.06
C ASP A 157 -1.52 -21.60 16.03
N LYS A 158 -2.79 -21.25 15.76
CA LYS A 158 -3.93 -21.66 16.63
C LYS A 158 -5.17 -22.20 15.88
N GLU A 159 -4.97 -22.99 14.82
CA GLU A 159 -6.03 -23.87 14.29
C GLU A 159 -5.76 -25.37 14.56
N LYS A 160 -5.07 -25.70 15.66
CA LYS A 160 -5.15 -27.04 16.24
C LYS A 160 -6.15 -26.99 17.39
N ASP A 161 -7.31 -27.59 17.14
CA ASP A 161 -8.46 -27.84 18.03
C ASP A 161 -9.74 -27.07 17.68
N LYS A 162 -10.22 -27.20 16.44
CA LYS A 162 -11.68 -27.12 16.18
C LYS A 162 -12.26 -28.53 16.25
N ALA A 163 -12.50 -28.99 17.48
CA ALA A 163 -13.60 -29.92 17.70
C ALA A 163 -14.89 -29.22 17.22
N VAL A 164 -15.78 -29.99 16.60
CA VAL A 164 -17.08 -29.53 16.10
C VAL A 164 -17.88 -28.90 17.25
N VAL A 165 -17.81 -27.57 17.40
CA VAL A 165 -18.71 -26.82 18.27
C VAL A 165 -20.00 -26.61 17.50
N SER A 166 -21.07 -27.20 18.04
CA SER A 166 -22.44 -26.94 17.63
C SER A 166 -22.82 -25.54 18.11
N SER A 167 -23.45 -24.75 17.22
CA SER A 167 -23.89 -23.34 17.32
C SER A 167 -22.85 -22.26 16.91
N PRO A 168 -23.26 -21.26 16.08
CA PRO A 168 -22.41 -20.12 15.75
C PRO A 168 -22.21 -19.24 17.00
N PRO A 169 -20.99 -18.71 17.24
CA PRO A 169 -20.74 -17.83 18.38
C PRO A 169 -21.63 -16.58 18.30
N GLU A 170 -22.27 -16.21 19.41
CA GLU A 170 -23.01 -14.94 19.55
C GLU A 170 -22.01 -13.77 19.52
N ILE A 171 -21.77 -13.22 18.33
CA ILE A 171 -20.94 -12.01 18.16
C ILE A 171 -21.72 -10.82 18.73
N LYS A 172 -21.10 -10.07 19.66
CA LYS A 172 -21.70 -8.85 20.21
C LYS A 172 -21.92 -7.80 19.11
N PRO A 173 -23.00 -6.99 19.19
CA PRO A 173 -23.21 -5.90 18.25
C PRO A 173 -22.10 -4.85 18.37
N CYS A 174 -21.78 -4.20 17.25
CA CYS A 174 -20.75 -3.15 17.18
C CYS A 174 -21.10 -1.98 18.11
N GLN A 175 -20.14 -1.52 18.92
CA GLN A 175 -20.35 -0.42 19.86
C GLN A 175 -19.88 0.95 19.32
N LEU A 176 -19.22 0.96 18.16
CA LEU A 176 -18.70 2.18 17.54
C LEU A 176 -19.81 3.06 16.95
N ASN A 177 -19.55 4.36 16.87
CA ASN A 177 -20.40 5.28 16.10
C ASN A 177 -20.47 4.86 14.63
N SER A 178 -21.64 4.99 13.99
CA SER A 178 -21.85 4.59 12.59
C SER A 178 -20.89 5.24 11.59
N LYS A 179 -20.48 6.49 11.84
CA LYS A 179 -19.48 7.19 11.02
C LYS A 179 -18.09 6.54 11.13
N VAL A 180 -17.73 6.09 12.33
CA VAL A 180 -16.47 5.36 12.57
C VAL A 180 -16.54 3.98 11.94
N GLN A 181 -17.68 3.28 12.05
CA GLN A 181 -17.89 2.00 11.38
C GLN A 181 -17.68 2.13 9.86
N SER A 182 -18.34 3.11 9.23
CA SER A 182 -18.20 3.35 7.80
C SER A 182 -16.78 3.74 7.37
N LEU A 183 -16.06 4.49 8.22
CA LEU A 183 -14.65 4.81 7.98
C LEU A 183 -13.77 3.55 8.03
N LEU A 184 -13.97 2.68 9.03
CA LEU A 184 -13.22 1.43 9.16
C LEU A 184 -13.49 0.49 7.99
N GLU A 185 -14.74 0.36 7.57
CA GLU A 185 -15.11 -0.41 6.38
C GLU A 185 -14.39 0.11 5.12
N LEU A 186 -14.23 1.43 4.99
CA LEU A 186 -13.53 2.05 3.87
C LEU A 186 -12.03 1.76 3.89
N ILE A 187 -11.36 1.90 5.05
CA ILE A 187 -9.89 1.80 5.13
C ILE A 187 -9.40 0.37 5.37
N CYS A 188 -10.25 -0.55 5.84
CA CYS A 188 -9.92 -1.96 6.08
C CYS A 188 -10.43 -2.90 4.96
N ASP A 189 -10.83 -2.37 3.80
CA ASP A 189 -11.28 -3.19 2.66
C ASP A 189 -10.07 -3.87 1.97
N LEU A 190 -9.85 -5.14 2.31
CA LEU A 190 -8.79 -5.96 1.72
C LEU A 190 -8.94 -6.14 0.20
N LYS A 191 -10.17 -6.12 -0.34
CA LYS A 191 -10.37 -6.23 -1.80
C LYS A 191 -9.91 -4.96 -2.50
N ALA A 192 -10.27 -3.80 -1.96
CA ALA A 192 -9.82 -2.52 -2.48
C ALA A 192 -8.29 -2.38 -2.42
N MET A 193 -7.67 -2.87 -1.34
CA MET A 193 -6.21 -2.95 -1.23
C MET A 193 -5.60 -3.84 -2.32
N GLU A 194 -6.22 -5.00 -2.61
CA GLU A 194 -5.78 -5.92 -3.66
C GLU A 194 -5.87 -5.30 -5.05
N GLU A 195 -7.02 -4.71 -5.38
CA GLU A 195 -7.22 -4.03 -6.66
C GLU A 195 -6.18 -2.92 -6.88
N CYS A 196 -5.86 -2.14 -5.84
CA CYS A 196 -4.88 -1.05 -5.94
C CYS A 196 -3.47 -1.57 -6.29
N VAL A 197 -2.96 -2.61 -5.62
CA VAL A 197 -1.61 -3.10 -5.93
C VAL A 197 -1.54 -3.85 -7.26
N LEU A 198 -2.66 -4.47 -7.68
CA LEU A 198 -2.79 -5.06 -9.01
C LEU A 198 -2.68 -4.00 -10.11
N GLU A 199 -3.27 -2.80 -9.90
CA GLU A 199 -3.12 -1.67 -10.82
C GLU A 199 -1.65 -1.28 -11.01
N MET A 200 -0.88 -1.29 -9.91
CA MET A 200 0.56 -1.05 -9.84
C MET A 200 1.43 -2.21 -10.36
N LYS A 201 0.80 -3.26 -10.91
CA LYS A 201 1.42 -4.45 -11.52
C LYS A 201 2.08 -5.41 -10.55
N PHE A 202 1.76 -5.36 -9.27
CA PHE A 202 2.23 -6.32 -8.28
C PHE A 202 1.47 -7.66 -8.40
N ASP A 203 2.17 -8.80 -8.27
CA ASP A 203 1.55 -10.14 -8.40
C ASP A 203 1.03 -10.67 -7.04
N THR A 204 -0.24 -10.35 -6.74
CA THR A 204 -0.93 -10.81 -5.51
C THR A 204 -1.17 -12.32 -5.48
N LYS A 205 -1.16 -13.02 -6.62
CA LYS A 205 -1.35 -14.48 -6.67
C LYS A 205 -0.12 -15.22 -6.19
N LYS A 206 1.06 -14.63 -6.34
CA LYS A 206 2.35 -15.24 -5.99
C LYS A 206 2.90 -14.74 -4.67
N ALA A 207 2.68 -13.47 -4.37
CA ALA A 207 2.97 -12.89 -3.09
C ALA A 207 1.66 -12.30 -2.53
N PRO A 208 0.82 -13.14 -1.90
CA PRO A 208 -0.43 -12.68 -1.32
C PRO A 208 -0.23 -11.51 -0.37
N LEU A 209 -1.22 -10.63 -0.34
CA LEU A 209 -1.23 -9.47 0.54
C LEU A 209 -0.96 -9.89 1.99
N GLY A 210 -0.14 -9.11 2.67
CA GLY A 210 0.22 -9.35 4.07
C GLY A 210 1.26 -10.43 4.31
N LYS A 211 1.68 -11.17 3.28
CA LYS A 211 2.70 -12.21 3.45
C LYS A 211 4.10 -11.81 3.01
N LEU A 212 4.29 -10.70 2.28
CA LEU A 212 5.65 -10.15 2.15
C LEU A 212 6.19 -9.82 3.53
N THR A 213 7.42 -10.22 3.82
CA THR A 213 8.09 -9.82 5.07
C THR A 213 8.58 -8.38 4.99
N THR A 214 8.79 -7.77 6.16
CA THR A 214 9.36 -6.41 6.27
C THR A 214 10.78 -6.39 5.67
N GLU A 215 11.53 -7.48 5.80
CA GLU A 215 12.85 -7.66 5.21
C GLU A 215 12.79 -7.66 3.68
N GLN A 216 11.76 -8.29 3.09
CA GLN A 216 11.56 -8.31 1.64
C GLN A 216 11.28 -6.89 1.10
N ILE A 217 10.46 -6.11 1.82
CA ILE A 217 10.14 -4.71 1.47
C ILE A 217 11.41 -3.84 1.58
N ARG A 218 12.18 -3.98 2.68
CA ARG A 218 13.48 -3.32 2.86
C ARG A 218 14.46 -3.66 1.75
N ALA A 219 14.54 -4.94 1.35
CA ALA A 219 15.36 -5.38 0.24
C ALA A 219 14.88 -4.79 -1.10
N GLY A 220 13.58 -4.58 -1.27
CA GLY A 220 12.98 -3.83 -2.38
C GLY A 220 13.48 -2.39 -2.44
N TYR A 221 13.41 -1.67 -1.31
CA TYR A 221 13.91 -0.29 -1.22
C TYR A 221 15.40 -0.18 -1.53
N ALA A 222 16.21 -1.09 -0.97
CA ALA A 222 17.65 -1.14 -1.27
C ALA A 222 17.93 -1.34 -2.78
N SER A 223 17.10 -2.13 -3.48
CA SER A 223 17.20 -2.26 -4.94
C SER A 223 16.78 -1.00 -5.68
N LEU A 224 15.74 -0.30 -5.23
CA LEU A 224 15.36 1.00 -5.79
C LEU A 224 16.44 2.06 -5.58
N LYS A 225 17.11 2.07 -4.42
CA LYS A 225 18.23 2.98 -4.14
C LYS A 225 19.41 2.75 -5.10
N ARG A 226 19.68 1.50 -5.44
CA ARG A 226 20.67 1.17 -6.48
C ARG A 226 20.24 1.69 -7.86
N ILE A 227 18.96 1.64 -8.19
CA ILE A 227 18.43 2.22 -9.45
C ILE A 227 18.61 3.74 -9.44
N GLU A 228 18.25 4.42 -8.35
CA GLU A 228 18.47 5.85 -8.17
C GLU A 228 19.93 6.26 -8.42
N GLU A 229 20.88 5.54 -7.82
CA GLU A 229 22.31 5.78 -8.01
C GLU A 229 22.73 5.62 -9.48
N CYS A 230 22.16 4.64 -10.20
CA CYS A 230 22.41 4.44 -11.62
C CYS A 230 21.86 5.60 -12.46
N LEU A 231 20.67 6.11 -12.14
CA LEU A 231 20.06 7.25 -12.82
C LEU A 231 20.86 8.54 -12.59
N LYS A 232 21.23 8.84 -11.33
CA LYS A 232 21.99 10.03 -10.95
C LYS A 232 23.38 10.07 -11.57
N LYS A 233 24.11 8.95 -11.53
CA LYS A 233 25.49 8.87 -12.03
C LYS A 233 25.60 8.60 -13.54
N LYS A 234 24.47 8.56 -14.28
CA LYS A 234 24.39 8.17 -15.69
C LYS A 234 25.22 6.90 -15.97
N LYS A 235 25.08 5.91 -15.09
CA LYS A 235 25.81 4.63 -15.18
C LYS A 235 25.46 3.89 -16.47
N SER A 236 26.27 2.87 -16.79
CA SER A 236 26.07 2.10 -18.02
C SER A 236 24.66 1.47 -18.05
N ASN A 237 24.09 1.33 -19.25
CA ASN A 237 22.80 0.66 -19.45
C ASN A 237 22.77 -0.76 -18.85
N LYS A 238 23.93 -1.43 -18.76
CA LYS A 238 24.07 -2.74 -18.14
C LYS A 238 23.85 -2.71 -16.63
N GLU A 239 24.45 -1.75 -15.93
CA GLU A 239 24.28 -1.62 -14.47
C GLU A 239 22.85 -1.26 -14.09
N LEU A 240 22.20 -0.39 -14.87
CA LEU A 240 20.78 -0.06 -14.68
C LEU A 240 19.88 -1.28 -14.91
N LEU A 241 20.16 -2.05 -15.95
CA LEU A 241 19.45 -3.31 -16.25
C LEU A 241 19.59 -4.31 -15.10
N ASP A 242 20.80 -4.48 -14.56
CA ASP A 242 21.04 -5.37 -13.43
C ASP A 242 20.34 -4.90 -12.15
N ALA A 243 20.30 -3.60 -11.89
CA ALA A 243 19.54 -3.04 -10.78
C ALA A 243 18.02 -3.26 -10.93
N CYS A 244 17.48 -3.07 -12.14
CA CYS A 244 16.08 -3.39 -12.45
C CYS A 244 15.78 -4.90 -12.30
N ASN A 245 16.68 -5.76 -12.77
CA ASN A 245 16.57 -7.22 -12.59
C ASN A 245 16.46 -7.59 -11.10
N GLN A 246 17.30 -6.99 -10.26
CA GLN A 246 17.27 -7.21 -8.80
C GLN A 246 15.94 -6.77 -8.20
N PHE A 247 15.46 -5.57 -8.54
CA PHE A 247 14.18 -5.06 -8.05
C PHE A 247 13.01 -5.98 -8.41
N TYR A 248 12.81 -6.31 -9.70
CA TYR A 248 11.71 -7.17 -10.13
C TYR A 248 11.86 -8.64 -9.73
N THR A 249 13.06 -9.07 -9.33
CA THR A 249 13.27 -10.38 -8.73
C THR A 249 12.81 -10.38 -7.27
N ARG A 250 13.10 -9.31 -6.52
CA ARG A 250 12.69 -9.17 -5.11
C ARG A 250 11.22 -8.83 -4.96
N ILE A 251 10.66 -8.03 -5.85
CA ILE A 251 9.27 -7.57 -5.79
C ILE A 251 8.56 -8.10 -7.03
N PRO A 252 7.80 -9.21 -6.91
CA PRO A 252 7.15 -9.85 -8.06
C PRO A 252 6.18 -8.91 -8.76
N HIS A 253 6.32 -8.81 -10.08
CA HIS A 253 5.45 -8.01 -10.93
C HIS A 253 4.89 -8.83 -12.09
N ASP A 254 3.61 -8.63 -12.41
CA ASP A 254 2.98 -9.20 -13.61
C ASP A 254 2.99 -8.19 -14.77
N PHE A 255 3.83 -8.47 -15.76
CA PHE A 255 3.90 -7.69 -17.00
C PHE A 255 3.22 -8.39 -18.19
N GLY A 256 2.47 -9.47 -17.95
CA GLY A 256 1.96 -10.35 -18.99
C GLY A 256 3.10 -10.89 -19.84
N LEU A 257 2.93 -10.96 -21.17
CA LEU A 257 3.96 -11.46 -22.09
C LEU A 257 5.04 -10.41 -22.45
N ARG A 258 4.84 -9.15 -22.06
CA ARG A 258 5.78 -8.07 -22.36
C ARG A 258 7.04 -8.20 -21.51
N THR A 259 8.15 -7.74 -22.07
CA THR A 259 9.40 -7.60 -21.31
C THR A 259 9.18 -6.62 -20.15
N PRO A 260 9.63 -6.94 -18.92
CA PRO A 260 9.58 -6.00 -17.82
C PRO A 260 10.27 -4.68 -18.22
N PRO A 261 9.65 -3.51 -17.96
CA PRO A 261 10.21 -2.23 -18.36
C PRO A 261 11.43 -1.86 -17.51
N ILE A 262 12.45 -1.28 -18.14
CA ILE A 262 13.57 -0.67 -17.41
C ILE A 262 13.08 0.64 -16.80
N ILE A 263 13.37 0.85 -15.51
CA ILE A 263 13.09 2.10 -14.79
C ILE A 263 14.18 3.11 -15.19
N ARG A 264 13.81 4.10 -16.00
CA ARG A 264 14.71 5.08 -16.63
C ARG A 264 14.50 6.51 -16.14
N THR A 265 13.35 6.80 -15.54
CA THR A 265 13.03 8.16 -15.09
C THR A 265 12.83 8.20 -13.57
N GLU A 266 12.97 9.40 -13.00
CA GLU A 266 12.66 9.63 -11.59
C GLU A 266 11.19 9.36 -11.28
N ASP A 267 10.28 9.62 -12.22
CA ASP A 267 8.85 9.40 -12.01
C ASP A 267 8.50 7.91 -12.00
N GLU A 268 9.10 7.10 -12.90
CA GLU A 268 8.97 5.63 -12.84
C GLU A 268 9.56 5.07 -11.53
N LEU A 269 10.63 5.67 -11.01
CA LEU A 269 11.21 5.29 -9.72
C LEU A 269 10.26 5.65 -8.56
N LYS A 270 9.67 6.86 -8.56
CA LYS A 270 8.67 7.29 -7.57
C LYS A 270 7.46 6.36 -7.54
N GLU A 271 6.94 5.95 -8.70
CA GLU A 271 5.83 4.97 -8.75
C GLU A 271 6.16 3.66 -8.03
N LYS A 272 7.42 3.20 -8.10
CA LYS A 272 7.87 1.99 -7.39
C LYS A 272 8.11 2.20 -5.90
N ILE A 273 8.50 3.41 -5.49
CA ILE A 273 8.58 3.77 -4.07
C ILE A 273 7.18 3.74 -3.45
N VAL A 274 6.20 4.37 -4.12
CA VAL A 274 4.79 4.37 -3.69
C VAL A 274 4.24 2.94 -3.60
N LEU A 275 4.66 2.03 -4.49
CA LEU A 275 4.26 0.62 -4.40
C LEU A 275 4.78 -0.03 -3.10
N LEU A 276 6.04 0.20 -2.74
CA LEU A 276 6.62 -0.39 -1.53
C LEU A 276 6.02 0.19 -0.26
N GLU A 277 5.70 1.48 -0.24
CA GLU A 277 4.97 2.13 0.85
C GLU A 277 3.59 1.48 1.01
N ALA A 278 2.86 1.32 -0.09
CA ALA A 278 1.56 0.67 -0.11
C ALA A 278 1.60 -0.78 0.40
N LEU A 279 2.59 -1.56 -0.05
CA LEU A 279 2.77 -2.95 0.41
C LEU A 279 3.08 -3.04 1.91
N SER A 280 3.83 -2.08 2.45
CA SER A 280 4.13 -1.98 3.88
C SER A 280 2.86 -1.72 4.71
N ASP A 281 2.02 -0.78 4.28
CA ASP A 281 0.79 -0.44 5.00
C ASP A 281 -0.27 -1.53 4.89
N ILE A 282 -0.38 -2.19 3.73
CA ILE A 282 -1.23 -3.38 3.59
C ILE A 282 -0.75 -4.51 4.50
N GLN A 283 0.56 -4.70 4.67
CA GLN A 283 1.09 -5.71 5.59
C GLN A 283 0.61 -5.46 7.03
N ILE A 284 0.62 -4.19 7.46
CA ILE A 284 0.12 -3.79 8.77
C ILE A 284 -1.39 -4.06 8.87
N ALA A 285 -2.16 -3.65 7.86
CA ALA A 285 -3.60 -3.86 7.83
C ALA A 285 -4.00 -5.34 7.89
N VAL A 286 -3.33 -6.21 7.13
CA VAL A 286 -3.61 -7.66 7.14
C VAL A 286 -3.27 -8.26 8.51
N LYS A 287 -2.12 -7.92 9.10
CA LYS A 287 -1.75 -8.39 10.45
C LYS A 287 -2.77 -7.95 11.50
N MET A 288 -3.27 -6.71 11.38
CA MET A 288 -4.30 -6.16 12.25
C MET A 288 -5.60 -6.96 12.16
N VAL A 289 -6.08 -7.24 10.94
CA VAL A 289 -7.30 -8.03 10.72
C VAL A 289 -7.14 -9.46 11.25
N GLN A 290 -5.98 -10.10 11.04
CA GLN A 290 -5.72 -11.49 11.50
C GLN A 290 -5.65 -11.62 13.02
N SER A 291 -5.04 -10.65 13.72
CA SER A 291 -4.92 -10.67 15.19
C SER A 291 -6.26 -10.59 15.92
N SER A 292 -7.32 -10.14 15.24
CA SER A 292 -8.63 -9.90 15.82
C SER A 292 -9.48 -11.16 16.08
N ILE A 293 -9.05 -12.37 15.71
CA ILE A 293 -9.94 -13.55 15.66
C ILE A 293 -10.30 -14.16 17.04
N GLN A 294 -9.67 -13.74 18.15
CA GLN A 294 -9.72 -14.45 19.45
C GLN A 294 -10.72 -13.91 20.50
N ASN A 295 -11.72 -13.10 20.14
CA ASN A 295 -12.65 -12.50 21.12
C ASN A 295 -14.09 -12.43 20.60
N ASP A 296 -15.09 -12.44 21.50
CA ASP A 296 -16.54 -12.40 21.19
C ASP A 296 -17.03 -10.99 20.73
N GLU A 297 -16.09 -10.05 20.61
CA GLU A 297 -16.33 -8.67 20.15
C GLU A 297 -16.54 -8.60 18.64
N HIS A 298 -17.28 -7.57 18.20
CA HIS A 298 -17.51 -7.32 16.79
C HIS A 298 -16.19 -7.09 16.04
N PRO A 299 -16.02 -7.57 14.80
CA PRO A 299 -14.79 -7.38 14.03
C PRO A 299 -14.31 -5.92 13.92
N LEU A 300 -15.24 -4.97 13.74
CA LEU A 300 -14.90 -3.54 13.66
C LEU A 300 -14.39 -2.97 14.99
N ASP A 301 -14.97 -3.38 16.13
CA ASP A 301 -14.49 -2.94 17.46
C ASP A 301 -13.03 -3.37 17.67
N ARG A 302 -12.71 -4.61 17.30
CA ARG A 302 -11.35 -5.16 17.42
C ARG A 302 -10.37 -4.47 16.48
N GLN A 303 -10.76 -4.23 15.23
CA GLN A 303 -9.95 -3.46 14.28
C GLN A 303 -9.67 -2.04 14.80
N TYR A 304 -10.71 -1.37 15.34
CA TYR A 304 -10.59 -0.04 15.92
C TYR A 304 -9.64 -0.02 17.13
N GLN A 305 -9.76 -0.98 18.05
CA GLN A 305 -8.83 -1.11 19.18
C GLN A 305 -7.38 -1.27 18.71
N SER A 306 -7.15 -2.10 17.69
CA SER A 306 -5.80 -2.31 17.15
C SER A 306 -5.20 -1.08 16.45
N LEU A 307 -6.02 -0.09 16.05
CA LEU A 307 -5.49 1.20 15.59
C LEU A 307 -4.86 1.98 16.76
N GLN A 308 -5.22 1.70 18.02
CA GLN A 308 -4.76 2.44 19.19
C GLN A 308 -4.86 3.95 18.97
N CYS A 309 -5.97 4.38 18.37
CA CYS A 309 -6.19 5.73 17.91
C CYS A 309 -7.68 6.05 18.04
N ARG A 310 -7.99 7.03 18.89
CA ARG A 310 -9.37 7.43 19.13
C ARG A 310 -9.82 8.35 17.99
N LEU A 311 -10.95 8.00 17.39
CA LEU A 311 -11.61 8.75 16.33
C LEU A 311 -12.99 9.18 16.81
N GLN A 312 -13.15 10.46 17.09
CA GLN A 312 -14.42 11.01 17.56
C GLN A 312 -15.07 11.86 16.45
N PRO A 313 -16.20 11.45 15.87
CA PRO A 313 -16.92 12.26 14.89
C PRO A 313 -17.30 13.62 15.47
N LEU A 314 -17.05 14.69 14.72
CA LEU A 314 -17.44 16.04 15.08
C LEU A 314 -18.84 16.37 14.53
N ASP A 315 -19.62 17.07 15.35
CA ASP A 315 -20.90 17.66 14.94
C ASP A 315 -20.64 18.88 14.05
N SER A 316 -21.43 19.04 12.97
CA SER A 316 -21.30 20.16 12.05
C SER A 316 -21.58 21.53 12.68
N ASN A 317 -22.24 21.56 13.83
CA ASN A 317 -22.47 22.77 14.60
C ASN A 317 -21.26 23.20 15.45
N ASN A 318 -20.29 22.29 15.68
CA ASN A 318 -19.09 22.59 16.45
C ASN A 318 -18.26 23.69 15.75
N ASN A 319 -17.68 24.60 16.55
CA ASN A 319 -16.77 25.63 16.06
C ASN A 319 -15.54 25.04 15.35
N GLU A 320 -14.95 23.97 15.90
CA GLU A 320 -13.82 23.27 15.27
C GLU A 320 -14.18 22.78 13.87
N TYR A 321 -15.37 22.16 13.73
CA TYR A 321 -15.86 21.69 12.43
C TYR A 321 -15.92 22.84 11.42
N LYS A 322 -16.51 23.98 11.81
CA LYS A 322 -16.66 25.16 10.93
C LYS A 322 -15.31 25.76 10.54
N VAL A 323 -14.34 25.80 11.45
CA VAL A 323 -12.98 26.28 11.18
C VAL A 323 -12.29 25.35 10.19
N VAL A 324 -12.34 24.04 10.41
CA VAL A 324 -11.73 23.04 9.52
C VAL A 324 -12.40 23.04 8.13
N GLU A 325 -13.72 23.14 8.07
CA GLU A 325 -14.46 23.25 6.82
C GLU A 325 -14.08 24.50 6.04
N LYS A 326 -14.05 25.66 6.71
CA LYS A 326 -13.61 26.91 6.09
C LYS A 326 -12.15 26.82 5.64
N TYR A 327 -11.30 26.15 6.40
CA TYR A 327 -9.89 25.98 6.04
C TYR A 327 -9.74 25.12 4.77
N LEU A 328 -10.49 24.01 4.66
CA LEU A 328 -10.50 23.17 3.46
C LEU A 328 -10.89 23.99 2.21
N GLN A 329 -11.99 24.74 2.29
CA GLN A 329 -12.55 25.47 1.15
C GLN A 329 -11.70 26.69 0.77
N SER A 330 -11.25 27.47 1.75
CA SER A 330 -10.48 28.70 1.50
C SER A 330 -9.08 28.44 0.95
N THR A 331 -8.54 27.24 1.14
CA THR A 331 -7.20 26.86 0.68
C THR A 331 -7.19 25.87 -0.49
N HIS A 332 -8.33 25.73 -1.18
CA HIS A 332 -8.36 25.05 -2.47
C HIS A 332 -7.61 25.88 -3.51
N ALA A 333 -6.48 25.37 -3.98
CA ALA A 333 -5.61 26.07 -4.92
C ALA A 333 -6.28 26.29 -6.29
N PRO A 334 -6.20 27.51 -6.87
CA PRO A 334 -6.89 27.84 -8.11
C PRO A 334 -6.36 27.06 -9.34
N THR A 335 -5.14 26.51 -9.27
CA THR A 335 -4.58 25.67 -10.35
C THR A 335 -5.05 24.22 -10.30
N HIS A 336 -5.74 23.79 -9.24
CA HIS A 336 -6.29 22.43 -9.09
C HIS A 336 -7.80 22.45 -9.33
N SER A 337 -8.20 22.88 -10.52
CA SER A 337 -9.61 23.14 -10.88
C SER A 337 -10.32 21.94 -11.51
N ASP A 338 -9.65 20.79 -11.60
CA ASP A 338 -10.16 19.54 -12.15
C ASP A 338 -11.14 18.81 -11.23
N TYR A 339 -11.17 19.20 -9.94
CA TYR A 339 -12.13 18.70 -8.96
C TYR A 339 -12.50 19.77 -7.93
N THR A 340 -13.63 19.56 -7.27
CA THR A 340 -13.99 20.23 -6.00
C THR A 340 -14.03 19.22 -4.86
N MET A 341 -14.03 19.70 -3.62
CA MET A 341 -14.03 18.85 -2.43
C MET A 341 -15.23 19.12 -1.53
N THR A 342 -15.98 18.08 -1.19
CA THR A 342 -17.10 18.11 -0.24
C THR A 342 -16.74 17.31 1.00
N ILE A 343 -16.90 17.90 2.19
CA ILE A 343 -16.71 17.18 3.45
C ILE A 343 -17.88 16.23 3.67
N LEU A 344 -17.58 14.96 3.92
CA LEU A 344 -18.55 13.96 4.36
C LEU A 344 -18.56 13.86 5.88
N ASP A 345 -17.37 13.71 6.48
CA ASP A 345 -17.19 13.58 7.92
C ASP A 345 -15.88 14.23 8.36
N ILE A 346 -15.85 14.72 9.60
CA ILE A 346 -14.63 15.15 10.30
C ILE A 346 -14.56 14.38 11.61
N PHE A 347 -13.39 13.80 11.90
CA PHE A 347 -13.10 13.09 13.14
C PHE A 347 -11.99 13.83 13.87
N ALA A 348 -12.20 14.15 15.15
CA ALA A 348 -11.09 14.45 16.04
C ALA A 348 -10.28 13.18 16.28
N VAL A 349 -8.95 13.31 16.19
CA VAL A 349 -7.98 12.22 16.24
C VAL A 349 -7.15 12.37 17.52
N GLU A 350 -7.02 11.28 18.26
CA GLU A 350 -6.13 11.20 19.41
C GLU A 350 -5.39 9.87 19.37
N LYS A 351 -4.14 9.91 18.90
CA LYS A 351 -3.28 8.74 18.83
C LYS A 351 -2.62 8.47 20.18
N GLU A 352 -2.67 7.22 20.62
CA GLU A 352 -2.03 6.80 21.88
C GLU A 352 -0.53 7.14 21.88
N GLY A 353 -0.06 7.80 22.94
CA GLY A 353 1.33 8.21 23.12
C GLY A 353 1.81 9.40 22.28
N GLU A 354 1.05 9.86 21.29
CA GLU A 354 1.48 10.98 20.43
C GLU A 354 1.54 12.30 21.20
N LYS A 355 0.54 12.55 22.06
CA LYS A 355 0.48 13.75 22.91
C LYS A 355 1.66 13.84 23.88
N ASP A 356 2.08 12.72 24.48
CA ASP A 356 3.16 12.68 25.47
C ASP A 356 4.53 12.86 24.82
N ASN A 357 4.69 12.41 23.57
CA ASN A 357 5.93 12.55 22.80
C ASN A 357 6.00 13.89 22.03
N PHE A 358 4.91 14.64 21.96
CA PHE A 358 4.84 15.86 21.16
C PHE A 358 5.76 16.95 21.72
N CYS A 359 6.50 17.64 20.85
CA CYS A 359 7.34 18.78 21.20
C CYS A 359 6.50 20.04 21.52
N SER A 360 5.70 20.00 22.59
CA SER A 360 4.72 21.03 22.97
C SER A 360 5.32 22.42 23.18
N GLU A 361 6.55 22.45 23.70
CA GLU A 361 7.33 23.65 24.04
C GLU A 361 7.92 24.35 22.82
N MET A 362 7.93 23.69 21.66
CA MET A 362 8.44 24.28 20.44
C MET A 362 7.45 25.32 19.90
N GLU A 363 7.97 26.50 19.57
CA GLU A 363 7.19 27.59 18.99
C GLU A 363 6.81 27.32 17.51
N ASN A 364 6.07 28.25 16.90
CA ASN A 364 5.65 28.17 15.49
C ASN A 364 4.88 26.88 15.17
N LYS A 365 3.78 26.66 15.90
CA LYS A 365 2.90 25.52 15.72
C LYS A 365 1.80 25.87 14.74
N MET A 366 1.74 25.11 13.64
CA MET A 366 0.77 25.30 12.57
C MET A 366 -0.08 24.06 12.37
N LEU A 367 -1.36 24.24 12.07
CA LEU A 367 -2.25 23.17 11.67
C LEU A 367 -2.13 23.00 10.15
N LEU A 368 -1.55 21.89 9.70
CA LEU A 368 -1.19 21.69 8.29
C LEU A 368 -1.76 20.39 7.71
N TRP A 369 -1.96 20.40 6.39
CA TRP A 369 -2.56 19.30 5.63
C TRP A 369 -1.56 18.23 5.26
N HIS A 370 -1.94 16.97 5.46
CA HIS A 370 -1.29 15.79 4.90
C HIS A 370 -2.33 14.95 4.15
N GLY A 371 -1.99 14.50 2.94
CA GLY A 371 -2.83 13.62 2.14
C GLY A 371 -2.09 12.35 1.77
N SER A 372 -2.83 11.25 1.69
CA SER A 372 -2.29 9.93 1.38
C SER A 372 -3.35 9.03 0.77
N ARG A 373 -2.93 7.99 0.05
CA ARG A 373 -3.83 6.99 -0.55
C ARG A 373 -4.66 6.29 0.53
N LEU A 374 -5.89 5.88 0.19
CA LEU A 374 -6.81 5.21 1.11
C LEU A 374 -6.18 4.01 1.86
N LEU A 375 -5.37 3.22 1.17
CA LEU A 375 -4.72 2.03 1.72
C LEU A 375 -3.66 2.32 2.80
N ASN A 376 -3.14 3.55 2.90
CA ASN A 376 -2.09 3.92 3.86
C ASN A 376 -2.66 4.27 5.24
N TRP A 377 -3.97 4.57 5.34
CA TRP A 377 -4.55 5.15 6.55
C TRP A 377 -4.60 4.19 7.73
N VAL A 378 -4.71 2.88 7.50
CA VAL A 378 -4.57 1.91 8.59
C VAL A 378 -3.16 1.97 9.19
N GLY A 379 -2.13 2.07 8.36
CA GLY A 379 -0.73 2.26 8.81
C GLY A 379 -0.53 3.58 9.55
N ILE A 380 -1.03 4.68 8.99
CA ILE A 380 -0.92 6.03 9.59
C ILE A 380 -1.65 6.10 10.94
N LEU A 381 -2.88 5.60 11.04
CA LEU A 381 -3.64 5.65 12.29
C LEU A 381 -3.08 4.70 13.35
N SER A 382 -2.51 3.56 12.95
CA SER A 382 -1.93 2.60 13.90
C SER A 382 -0.51 2.97 14.37
N GLN A 383 0.29 3.64 13.55
CA GLN A 383 1.72 3.88 13.84
C GLN A 383 2.13 5.35 13.83
N GLY A 384 1.22 6.26 13.46
CA GLY A 384 1.54 7.67 13.21
C GLY A 384 2.20 7.89 11.84
N LEU A 385 2.44 9.17 11.51
CA LEU A 385 3.22 9.54 10.34
C LEU A 385 4.70 9.19 10.55
N ARG A 386 5.31 8.54 9.56
CA ARG A 386 6.69 8.01 9.65
C ARG A 386 7.58 8.65 8.60
N VAL A 387 8.84 8.85 8.96
CA VAL A 387 9.88 9.20 7.99
C VAL A 387 10.19 7.97 7.12
N ALA A 388 10.40 8.19 5.83
CA ALA A 388 10.83 7.14 4.92
C ALA A 388 12.09 6.42 5.43
N PRO A 389 12.18 5.08 5.29
CA PRO A 389 13.27 4.33 5.89
C PRO A 389 14.63 4.66 5.24
N PRO A 390 15.78 4.48 5.94
CA PRO A 390 17.12 4.82 5.43
C PRO A 390 17.48 4.15 4.09
N GLU A 391 16.95 2.95 3.86
CA GLU A 391 17.09 2.17 2.63
C GLU A 391 16.33 2.72 1.42
N ALA A 392 15.28 3.54 1.63
CA ALA A 392 14.52 4.12 0.52
C ALA A 392 15.39 5.07 -0.33
N PRO A 393 15.13 5.21 -1.64
CA PRO A 393 15.70 6.30 -2.43
C PRO A 393 15.32 7.68 -1.85
N VAL A 394 16.10 8.72 -2.14
CA VAL A 394 15.70 10.11 -1.81
C VAL A 394 14.90 10.74 -2.96
N THR A 395 15.04 10.25 -4.18
CA THR A 395 14.20 10.63 -5.33
C THR A 395 12.72 10.46 -4.98
N GLY A 396 11.95 11.53 -5.14
CA GLY A 396 10.55 11.59 -4.69
C GLY A 396 10.34 12.53 -3.51
N TYR A 397 11.38 12.82 -2.74
CA TYR A 397 11.33 13.72 -1.59
C TYR A 397 12.13 14.99 -1.90
N MET A 398 11.43 16.09 -2.23
CA MET A 398 12.07 17.32 -2.74
C MET A 398 13.06 17.96 -1.75
N PHE A 399 12.87 17.75 -0.45
CA PHE A 399 13.63 18.31 0.66
C PHE A 399 14.17 17.23 1.60
N GLY A 400 14.60 16.10 1.05
CA GLY A 400 15.11 14.97 1.84
C GLY A 400 14.01 14.17 2.54
N LYS A 401 14.39 13.12 3.27
CA LYS A 401 13.44 12.20 3.89
C LYS A 401 12.86 12.79 5.17
N GLY A 402 11.66 13.31 5.08
CA GLY A 402 10.90 13.84 6.21
C GLY A 402 9.41 13.57 6.04
N ILE A 403 8.61 14.17 6.90
CA ILE A 403 7.15 14.12 6.85
C ILE A 403 6.67 15.45 6.27
N TYR A 404 6.00 15.35 5.12
CA TYR A 404 5.62 16.49 4.29
C TYR A 404 4.20 16.94 4.58
N PHE A 405 4.04 18.25 4.72
CA PHE A 405 2.77 18.93 4.93
C PHE A 405 2.63 20.11 3.96
N ALA A 406 1.39 20.54 3.72
CA ALA A 406 1.06 21.75 2.98
C ALA A 406 0.12 22.64 3.76
N ASP A 407 0.17 23.94 3.49
CA ASP A 407 -0.82 24.92 3.97
C ASP A 407 -2.03 25.05 3.02
N MET A 408 -1.95 24.46 1.82
CA MET A 408 -3.00 24.40 0.81
C MET A 408 -3.69 23.03 0.78
N SER A 409 -5.00 22.98 1.01
CA SER A 409 -5.76 21.73 1.08
C SER A 409 -5.63 20.87 -0.18
N SER A 410 -5.85 21.46 -1.36
CA SER A 410 -5.84 20.71 -2.62
C SER A 410 -4.45 20.24 -3.04
N LYS A 411 -3.38 20.84 -2.52
CA LYS A 411 -2.02 20.32 -2.73
C LYS A 411 -1.85 18.96 -2.06
N SER A 412 -2.24 18.86 -0.79
CA SER A 412 -2.24 17.58 -0.07
C SER A 412 -3.29 16.62 -0.63
N ALA A 413 -4.44 17.11 -1.08
CA ALA A 413 -5.52 16.28 -1.65
C ALA A 413 -5.10 15.50 -2.92
N ASN A 414 -4.17 16.04 -3.72
CA ASN A 414 -3.62 15.33 -4.87
C ASN A 414 -2.92 14.02 -4.48
N TYR A 415 -2.41 13.90 -3.25
CA TYR A 415 -1.79 12.67 -2.72
C TYR A 415 -2.81 11.62 -2.30
N CYS A 416 -4.12 11.92 -2.31
CA CYS A 416 -5.16 10.92 -2.09
C CYS A 416 -5.34 10.00 -3.31
N PHE A 417 -4.95 10.44 -4.51
CA PHE A 417 -5.17 9.75 -5.79
C PHE A 417 -6.64 9.31 -6.01
N ALA A 418 -7.59 10.13 -5.56
CA ALA A 418 -9.00 9.93 -5.85
C ALA A 418 -9.28 10.06 -7.36
N ASN A 419 -10.32 9.39 -7.84
CA ASN A 419 -10.73 9.44 -9.24
C ASN A 419 -12.26 9.29 -9.37
N GLN A 420 -12.80 9.32 -10.58
CA GLN A 420 -14.25 9.24 -10.81
C GLN A 420 -14.89 7.94 -10.29
N LYS A 421 -14.17 6.81 -10.32
CA LYS A 421 -14.65 5.52 -9.81
C LYS A 421 -14.55 5.45 -8.28
N ASN A 422 -13.42 5.91 -7.74
CA ASN A 422 -13.09 5.92 -6.32
C ASN A 422 -12.94 7.38 -5.87
N ASN A 423 -14.07 8.04 -5.64
CA ASN A 423 -14.14 9.48 -5.45
C ASN A 423 -14.08 9.92 -3.97
N GLN A 424 -13.87 8.99 -3.04
CA GLN A 424 -13.66 9.33 -1.63
C GLN A 424 -12.17 9.25 -1.31
N GLY A 425 -11.69 10.22 -0.53
CA GLY A 425 -10.34 10.22 0.01
C GLY A 425 -10.34 10.73 1.44
N LEU A 426 -9.20 10.58 2.10
CA LEU A 426 -8.99 11.09 3.44
C LEU A 426 -7.88 12.14 3.44
N LEU A 427 -8.07 13.19 4.23
CA LEU A 427 -7.11 14.24 4.49
C LEU A 427 -6.89 14.36 5.99
N LEU A 428 -5.65 14.58 6.40
CA LEU A 428 -5.28 14.74 7.80
C LEU A 428 -4.83 16.18 8.05
N LEU A 429 -5.32 16.76 9.13
CA LEU A 429 -4.76 17.94 9.75
C LEU A 429 -4.00 17.54 11.00
N SER A 430 -2.75 17.99 11.09
CA SER A 430 -1.90 17.77 12.25
C SER A 430 -1.40 19.10 12.79
N GLU A 431 -1.29 19.21 14.10
CA GLU A 431 -0.50 20.26 14.76
C GLU A 431 0.97 19.91 14.53
N VAL A 432 1.66 20.76 13.78
CA VAL A 432 3.07 20.57 13.41
C VAL A 432 3.90 21.65 14.09
N ALA A 433 4.78 21.24 14.99
CA ALA A 433 5.74 22.10 15.64
C ALA A 433 6.93 22.35 14.71
N LEU A 434 6.87 23.45 13.96
CA LEU A 434 7.89 23.78 12.96
C LEU A 434 9.15 24.39 13.60
N GLY A 435 9.00 25.09 14.73
CA GLY A 435 10.06 25.88 15.32
C GLY A 435 10.65 26.87 14.30
N ASN A 436 11.96 27.06 14.38
CA ASN A 436 12.70 27.85 13.39
C ASN A 436 12.95 27.03 12.11
N SER A 437 12.29 27.39 11.01
CA SER A 437 12.40 26.69 9.72
C SER A 437 13.60 27.14 8.89
N ASN A 438 14.24 26.21 8.19
CA ASN A 438 15.18 26.44 7.11
C ASN A 438 14.41 26.73 5.82
N GLU A 439 14.46 27.96 5.32
CA GLU A 439 13.69 28.36 4.14
C GLU A 439 14.49 28.11 2.87
N LEU A 440 13.91 27.38 1.92
CA LEU A 440 14.56 26.98 0.67
C LEU A 440 13.72 27.37 -0.54
N LEU A 441 14.39 27.84 -1.59
CA LEU A 441 13.77 28.20 -2.87
C LEU A 441 13.77 27.02 -3.86
N ASP A 442 14.90 26.33 -3.93
CA ASP A 442 15.14 25.20 -4.81
C ASP A 442 15.08 23.88 -4.05
N ALA A 443 14.79 22.79 -4.76
CA ALA A 443 14.85 21.44 -4.21
C ALA A 443 16.25 21.13 -3.65
N ASP A 444 16.30 20.57 -2.44
CA ASP A 444 17.53 20.12 -1.81
C ASP A 444 17.32 18.77 -1.16
N TYR A 445 17.81 17.72 -1.81
CA TYR A 445 17.71 16.34 -1.34
C TYR A 445 18.46 16.08 -0.02
N SER A 446 19.27 17.03 0.46
CA SER A 446 19.99 16.95 1.73
C SER A 446 19.44 17.93 2.78
N ALA A 447 18.24 18.49 2.58
CA ALA A 447 17.65 19.46 3.51
C ALA A 447 17.29 18.86 4.88
N ASP A 448 17.34 17.53 5.03
CA ASP A 448 17.29 16.82 6.31
C ASP A 448 18.52 17.09 7.19
N GLN A 449 19.63 17.53 6.59
CA GLN A 449 20.81 18.03 7.30
C GLN A 449 20.60 19.48 7.73
N LEU A 450 19.71 19.66 8.71
CA LEU A 450 19.31 20.98 9.19
C LEU A 450 20.50 21.82 9.71
N PRO A 451 20.61 23.10 9.30
CA PRO A 451 21.56 24.02 9.91
C PRO A 451 21.34 24.18 11.41
N SER A 452 22.40 24.57 12.14
CA SER A 452 22.31 24.79 13.59
C SER A 452 21.17 25.74 13.97
N GLY A 453 20.32 25.32 14.91
CA GLY A 453 19.17 26.08 15.39
C GLY A 453 17.94 26.04 14.48
N LYS A 454 17.94 25.23 13.41
CA LYS A 454 16.76 24.93 12.59
C LYS A 454 16.15 23.60 12.99
N HIS A 455 14.82 23.49 12.88
CA HIS A 455 14.04 22.33 13.33
C HIS A 455 13.16 21.72 12.22
N SER A 456 12.96 22.45 11.13
CA SER A 456 12.12 22.05 9.99
C SER A 456 12.64 22.71 8.73
N THR A 457 12.16 22.27 7.58
CA THR A 457 12.40 22.90 6.28
C THR A 457 11.09 23.47 5.74
N LYS A 458 11.15 24.66 5.15
CA LYS A 458 10.04 25.32 4.46
C LYS A 458 10.43 25.58 3.01
N GLY A 459 9.81 24.84 2.10
CA GLY A 459 9.87 25.13 0.67
C GLY A 459 9.02 26.35 0.35
N LEU A 460 9.63 27.43 -0.15
CA LEU A 460 8.96 28.70 -0.41
C LEU A 460 8.22 28.67 -1.76
N GLY A 461 6.88 28.71 -1.70
CA GLY A 461 6.02 28.76 -2.87
C GLY A 461 5.74 30.17 -3.37
N GLN A 462 5.42 30.31 -4.66
CA GLN A 462 4.93 31.56 -5.27
C GLN A 462 3.56 32.00 -4.75
N THR A 463 2.78 31.06 -4.22
CA THR A 463 1.40 31.26 -3.77
C THR A 463 1.24 30.60 -2.39
N ALA A 464 0.69 31.33 -1.42
CA ALA A 464 0.48 30.86 -0.05
C ALA A 464 -0.79 31.51 0.54
N PRO A 465 -1.41 30.93 1.59
CA PRO A 465 -2.50 31.59 2.31
C PRO A 465 -2.08 32.96 2.84
N ASP A 466 -2.96 33.95 2.74
CA ASP A 466 -2.71 35.32 3.21
C ASP A 466 -2.51 35.35 4.74
N PRO A 467 -1.33 35.77 5.25
CA PRO A 467 -1.07 35.87 6.69
C PRO A 467 -2.09 36.71 7.47
N ASN A 468 -2.75 37.67 6.82
CA ASN A 468 -3.77 38.50 7.46
C ASN A 468 -5.05 37.74 7.82
N ASN A 469 -5.27 36.56 7.21
CA ASN A 469 -6.44 35.72 7.45
C ASN A 469 -6.18 34.60 8.45
N TYR A 470 -4.95 34.49 9.00
CA TYR A 470 -4.61 33.42 9.91
C TYR A 470 -5.47 33.50 11.17
N VAL A 471 -5.96 32.36 11.62
CA VAL A 471 -6.75 32.24 12.85
C VAL A 471 -6.05 31.30 13.83
N ALA A 472 -6.42 31.38 15.11
CA ALA A 472 -5.94 30.45 16.11
C ALA A 472 -7.04 29.42 16.46
N LEU A 473 -6.66 28.15 16.56
CA LEU A 473 -7.49 27.08 17.09
C LEU A 473 -6.69 26.38 18.19
N ASP A 474 -7.14 26.50 19.44
CA ASP A 474 -6.46 25.97 20.64
C ASP A 474 -4.96 26.35 20.75
N GLY A 475 -4.63 27.59 20.39
CA GLY A 475 -3.25 28.10 20.42
C GLY A 475 -2.38 27.68 19.23
N VAL A 476 -2.95 26.98 18.24
CA VAL A 476 -2.28 26.58 17.00
C VAL A 476 -2.68 27.52 15.86
N THR A 477 -1.73 27.91 15.03
CA THR A 477 -1.98 28.77 13.86
C THR A 477 -2.63 27.97 12.74
N VAL A 478 -3.78 28.42 12.25
CA VAL A 478 -4.47 27.88 11.07
C VAL A 478 -4.30 28.88 9.92
N PRO A 479 -3.49 28.56 8.89
CA PRO A 479 -3.20 29.50 7.81
C PRO A 479 -4.34 29.57 6.79
N MET A 480 -5.45 30.20 7.18
CA MET A 480 -6.66 30.32 6.38
C MET A 480 -6.39 31.04 5.06
N GLY A 481 -7.08 30.62 3.99
CA GLY A 481 -7.07 31.34 2.73
C GLY A 481 -7.98 32.58 2.71
N PRO A 482 -8.16 33.23 1.55
CA PRO A 482 -7.64 32.82 0.23
C PRO A 482 -6.12 32.97 0.11
N SER A 483 -5.56 32.41 -0.95
CA SER A 483 -4.13 32.51 -1.22
C SER A 483 -3.75 33.80 -1.97
N VAL A 484 -2.54 34.28 -1.74
CA VAL A 484 -1.93 35.48 -2.32
C VAL A 484 -0.55 35.16 -2.90
N LYS A 485 -0.04 36.03 -3.75
CA LYS A 485 1.34 35.92 -4.27
C LYS A 485 2.34 36.33 -3.20
N THR A 486 3.35 35.50 -2.99
CA THR A 486 4.38 35.69 -1.94
C THR A 486 5.52 36.60 -2.38
N GLY A 487 5.66 36.88 -3.67
CA GLY A 487 6.82 37.58 -4.25
C GLY A 487 8.03 36.69 -4.51
N VAL A 488 7.97 35.40 -4.14
CA VAL A 488 8.99 34.39 -4.45
C VAL A 488 9.03 34.12 -5.96
N GLY A 489 10.22 33.88 -6.52
CA GLY A 489 10.39 33.50 -7.93
C GLY A 489 10.45 34.63 -8.97
N GLN A 490 10.45 35.90 -8.54
CA GLN A 490 10.54 37.06 -9.45
C GLN A 490 11.89 37.20 -10.19
N LYS A 491 12.95 36.50 -9.74
CA LYS A 491 14.32 36.65 -10.27
C LYS A 491 14.74 35.54 -11.27
N GLY A 492 13.80 34.71 -11.72
CA GLY A 492 14.06 33.57 -12.61
C GLY A 492 14.53 32.31 -11.89
N GLY A 493 14.36 31.14 -12.52
CA GLY A 493 14.64 29.81 -11.94
C GLY A 493 13.39 28.94 -11.80
N TYR A 494 13.58 27.65 -11.50
CA TYR A 494 12.47 26.77 -11.10
C TYR A 494 12.04 27.18 -9.69
N THR A 495 10.74 27.35 -9.47
CA THR A 495 10.22 27.71 -8.14
C THR A 495 8.95 26.93 -7.83
N LEU A 496 8.77 26.61 -6.56
CA LEU A 496 7.56 25.97 -6.07
C LEU A 496 6.35 26.85 -6.32
N LEU A 497 5.24 26.27 -6.80
CA LEU A 497 3.98 27.02 -6.94
C LEU A 497 3.34 27.33 -5.58
N TYR A 498 3.49 26.42 -4.62
CA TYR A 498 2.87 26.45 -3.30
C TYR A 498 3.86 25.99 -2.23
N ASN A 499 3.69 26.48 -1.00
CA ASN A 499 4.56 26.13 0.12
C ASN A 499 4.56 24.62 0.43
N GLU A 500 5.63 24.18 1.08
CA GLU A 500 5.80 22.84 1.62
C GLU A 500 6.49 22.95 2.97
N TYR A 501 6.04 22.18 3.96
CA TYR A 501 6.60 22.15 5.30
C TYR A 501 7.04 20.73 5.62
N ILE A 502 8.30 20.58 6.05
CA ILE A 502 8.91 19.29 6.27
C ILE A 502 9.49 19.26 7.68
N VAL A 503 9.09 18.25 8.44
CA VAL A 503 9.71 17.92 9.72
C VAL A 503 10.42 16.58 9.61
N TYR A 504 11.53 16.43 10.31
CA TYR A 504 12.39 15.24 10.22
C TYR A 504 12.32 14.38 11.50
N ASN A 505 11.56 14.83 12.50
CA ASN A 505 11.30 14.10 13.73
C ASN A 505 9.77 13.91 13.91
N PRO A 506 9.26 12.67 13.99
CA PRO A 506 7.84 12.41 14.25
C PRO A 506 7.29 13.05 15.53
N ALA A 507 8.14 13.31 16.54
CA ALA A 507 7.75 13.99 17.77
C ALA A 507 7.31 15.47 17.55
N GLN A 508 7.55 16.04 16.38
CA GLN A 508 7.08 17.38 16.02
C GLN A 508 5.64 17.38 15.50
N ILE A 509 4.94 16.25 15.51
CA ILE A 509 3.61 16.10 14.92
C ILE A 509 2.65 15.58 15.98
N GLN A 510 1.47 16.18 16.00
CA GLN A 510 0.32 15.63 16.66
C GLN A 510 -0.87 15.63 15.70
N MET A 511 -1.38 14.44 15.33
CA MET A 511 -2.59 14.31 14.52
C MET A 511 -3.79 14.88 15.28
N LYS A 512 -4.61 15.72 14.62
CA LYS A 512 -5.75 16.40 15.25
C LYS A 512 -7.09 16.11 14.59
N TYR A 513 -7.16 16.18 13.27
CA TYR A 513 -8.42 15.98 12.55
C TYR A 513 -8.23 15.13 11.30
N LEU A 514 -9.05 14.09 11.16
CA LEU A 514 -9.14 13.30 9.94
C LEU A 514 -10.43 13.68 9.23
N LEU A 515 -10.32 14.11 7.97
CA LEU A 515 -11.45 14.48 7.14
C LEU A 515 -11.70 13.38 6.12
N ARG A 516 -12.95 12.94 6.03
CA ARG A 516 -13.44 12.14 4.91
C ARG A 516 -14.04 13.08 3.88
N VAL A 517 -13.46 13.08 2.70
CA VAL A 517 -13.78 14.05 1.64
C VAL A 517 -14.21 13.31 0.38
N GLN A 518 -15.27 13.81 -0.25
CA GLN A 518 -15.67 13.43 -1.59
C GLN A 518 -15.08 14.41 -2.61
N PHE A 519 -14.38 13.85 -3.60
CA PHE A 519 -13.84 14.56 -4.75
C PHE A 519 -14.91 14.57 -5.85
N ASN A 520 -15.35 15.75 -6.24
CA ASN A 520 -16.31 15.91 -7.33
C ASN A 520 -15.55 16.34 -8.59
N PHE A 521 -15.21 15.35 -9.41
CA PHE A 521 -14.63 15.57 -10.72
C PHE A 521 -15.72 16.00 -11.70
N SER A 522 -15.49 17.10 -12.42
CA SER A 522 -16.30 17.40 -13.60
C SER A 522 -16.09 16.32 -14.66
N SER A 523 -17.16 15.84 -15.31
CA SER A 523 -17.00 14.96 -16.49
C SER A 523 -16.21 15.72 -17.53
N LEU A 524 -14.95 15.35 -17.71
CA LEU A 524 -14.23 15.66 -18.92
C LEU A 524 -14.87 14.72 -19.94
N TRP A 525 -15.58 15.31 -20.91
CA TRP A 525 -16.37 14.71 -22.01
C TRP A 525 -17.60 13.89 -21.63
#